data_AF-A0A644W2L4-F1
#
_entry.id   AF-A0A644W2L4-F1
#
_cell.length_a   1.000
_cell.length_b   1.000
_cell.length_c   1.000
_cell.angle_alpha   90.00
_cell.angle_beta   90.00
_cell.angle_gamma   90.00
#
_symmetry.space_group_name_H-M   'P 1'
#
loop_
_entity.id
_entity.type
_entity.pdbx_description
1 polymer ?
#
loop_
_entity_poly.entity_id
_entity_poly.type
_entity_poly.pdbx_seq_one_letter_code
_entity_poly.pdbx_strand_id
1 'polypeptide(L)'
;MARVNPDFVSELYKYGEKDFSACYNCGNCTAICSLSTAESSFPREMVRFTTLGLEDEIKSSLKPWQCYACGECTTNCPRQADPGELMMSLRRWLMAKYDWTGMAGLLYKSLPFTITAFVLTMLGVLLYAIRQDFNLAHLMEVGHVFEKVAIGMVGVVVLLPNLIRMWYFTILKPGVKVPLKKYVTSIGELFVHMFTQKQSLSCDDNRLRWFEHFILVIAYLSLLFTTVFLNWFSTESLFVHILGYVLSAVVFIVTIDFVSHRVRKTSTLTKKSQPADWFFVIWLLLMGLTAFLVKFFQDMSWLETNKWLYVFHFTVLVQWALIIVPFGKWSHFLYRSFAMYFGKL
;
A
#
# COMPACT_ATOMS: atom_id res chain seq x y z
N MET A 1 8.47 -23.41 -23.04
CA MET A 1 9.78 -22.76 -23.25
C MET A 1 9.73 -21.41 -22.56
N ALA A 2 10.69 -21.11 -21.68
CA ALA A 2 10.70 -19.83 -20.96
C ALA A 2 10.91 -18.68 -21.95
N ARG A 3 10.04 -17.67 -21.91
CA ARG A 3 10.13 -16.49 -22.80
C ARG A 3 11.04 -15.45 -22.16
N VAL A 4 12.17 -15.18 -22.80
CA VAL A 4 13.14 -14.15 -22.41
C VAL A 4 12.71 -12.81 -23.00
N ASN A 5 12.61 -11.77 -22.18
CA ASN A 5 12.42 -10.39 -22.64
C ASN A 5 13.68 -9.55 -22.36
N PRO A 6 14.50 -9.22 -23.38
CA PRO A 6 15.72 -8.44 -23.18
C PRO A 6 15.46 -7.01 -22.68
N ASP A 7 14.28 -6.45 -22.94
CA ASP A 7 13.93 -5.08 -22.57
C ASP A 7 13.39 -4.97 -21.14
N PHE A 8 13.15 -6.10 -20.45
CA PHE A 8 12.51 -6.12 -19.14
C PHE A 8 13.26 -5.29 -18.09
N VAL A 9 14.59 -5.33 -18.10
CA VAL A 9 15.44 -4.54 -17.20
C VAL A 9 15.16 -3.04 -17.38
N SER A 10 15.06 -2.58 -18.63
CA SER A 10 14.77 -1.18 -18.94
C SER A 10 13.34 -0.77 -18.55
N GLU A 11 12.38 -1.68 -18.64
CA GLU A 11 11.02 -1.47 -18.12
C GLU A 11 11.05 -1.32 -16.60
N LEU A 12 11.75 -2.22 -15.91
CA LEU A 12 11.77 -2.26 -14.44
C LEU A 12 12.44 -1.04 -13.81
N TYR A 13 13.42 -0.44 -14.49
CA TYR A 13 14.03 0.83 -14.06
C TYR A 13 13.03 1.96 -13.88
N LYS A 14 11.87 1.90 -14.55
CA LYS A 14 10.78 2.88 -14.39
C LYS A 14 9.99 2.70 -13.08
N TYR A 15 10.23 1.61 -12.34
CA TYR A 15 9.58 1.28 -11.07
C TYR A 15 10.49 1.43 -9.84
N GLY A 16 11.79 1.72 -10.02
CA GLY A 16 12.67 2.08 -8.90
C GLY A 16 14.14 1.77 -9.11
N GLU A 17 14.55 0.52 -8.86
CA GLU A 17 15.95 0.11 -8.75
C GLU A 17 16.69 0.05 -10.09
N LYS A 18 17.97 0.40 -10.10
CA LYS A 18 18.83 0.34 -11.30
C LYS A 18 20.13 -0.44 -11.09
N ASP A 19 20.53 -0.68 -9.85
CA ASP A 19 21.85 -1.21 -9.49
C ASP A 19 21.91 -2.74 -9.50
N PHE A 20 20.76 -3.44 -9.62
CA PHE A 20 20.69 -4.91 -9.55
C PHE A 20 21.47 -5.63 -10.67
N SER A 21 21.83 -4.92 -11.74
CA SER A 21 22.68 -5.43 -12.82
C SER A 21 24.12 -5.73 -12.38
N ALA A 22 24.59 -5.17 -11.26
CA ALA A 22 25.91 -5.46 -10.69
C ALA A 22 26.03 -6.86 -10.06
N CYS A 23 24.91 -7.58 -9.91
CA CYS A 23 24.84 -8.88 -9.25
C CYS A 23 25.53 -10.01 -10.05
N TYR A 24 26.49 -10.67 -9.41
CA TYR A 24 27.17 -11.88 -9.90
C TYR A 24 26.63 -13.20 -9.30
N ASN A 25 25.44 -13.20 -8.70
CA ASN A 25 24.72 -14.37 -8.18
C ASN A 25 25.40 -15.18 -7.02
N CYS A 26 26.22 -14.55 -6.16
CA CYS A 26 26.89 -15.25 -5.04
C CYS A 26 25.96 -15.95 -4.02
N GLY A 27 24.72 -15.49 -3.83
CA GLY A 27 23.77 -16.08 -2.88
C GLY A 27 23.81 -15.56 -1.44
N ASN A 28 24.69 -14.61 -1.11
CA ASN A 28 24.75 -14.05 0.25
C ASN A 28 23.40 -13.47 0.71
N CYS A 29 22.67 -12.81 -0.19
CA CYS A 29 21.35 -12.25 0.09
C CYS A 29 20.30 -13.29 0.47
N THR A 30 20.43 -14.53 -0.02
CA THR A 30 19.55 -15.66 0.29
C THR A 30 19.96 -16.29 1.62
N ALA A 31 21.25 -16.48 1.85
CA ALA A 31 21.78 -17.06 3.08
C ALA A 31 21.48 -16.20 4.32
N ILE A 32 21.53 -14.87 4.19
CA ILE A 32 21.24 -13.96 5.31
C ILE A 32 19.74 -13.75 5.57
N CYS A 33 18.87 -14.09 4.61
CA CYS A 33 17.44 -13.82 4.74
C CYS A 33 16.77 -14.91 5.58
N SER A 34 16.32 -14.55 6.79
CA SER A 34 15.61 -15.48 7.70
C SER A 34 14.29 -16.04 7.17
N LEU A 35 13.75 -15.43 6.10
CA LEU A 35 12.51 -15.86 5.44
C LEU A 35 12.74 -16.73 4.20
N SER A 36 13.99 -16.84 3.74
CA SER A 36 14.32 -17.70 2.61
C SER A 36 14.41 -19.15 3.10
N THR A 37 13.78 -20.06 2.37
CA THR A 37 13.84 -21.51 2.64
C THR A 37 14.42 -22.26 1.44
N ALA A 38 14.56 -23.59 1.55
CA ALA A 38 14.98 -24.43 0.43
C ALA A 38 13.96 -24.39 -0.72
N GLU A 39 12.67 -24.30 -0.39
CA GLU A 39 11.55 -24.26 -1.34
C GLU A 39 11.25 -22.83 -1.84
N SER A 40 11.52 -21.81 -1.02
CA SER A 40 11.33 -20.40 -1.37
C SER A 40 12.64 -19.63 -1.25
N SER A 41 13.46 -19.70 -2.30
CA SER A 41 14.72 -18.96 -2.37
C SER A 41 14.51 -17.52 -2.85
N PHE A 42 14.79 -16.54 -1.99
CA PHE A 42 14.80 -15.13 -2.37
C PHE A 42 15.83 -14.35 -1.54
N PRO A 43 16.34 -13.19 -2.03
CA PRO A 43 16.02 -12.49 -3.27
C PRO A 43 16.86 -12.91 -4.48
N ARG A 44 17.87 -13.79 -4.35
CA ARG A 44 18.78 -14.16 -5.47
C ARG A 44 18.04 -14.62 -6.73
N GLU A 45 17.07 -15.51 -6.57
CA GLU A 45 16.31 -16.04 -7.70
C GLU A 45 15.54 -14.95 -8.44
N MET A 46 14.95 -14.01 -7.69
CA MET A 46 14.26 -12.86 -8.28
C MET A 46 15.21 -11.92 -9.04
N VAL A 47 16.45 -11.76 -8.55
CA VAL A 47 17.50 -11.06 -9.32
C VAL A 47 17.75 -11.78 -10.64
N ARG A 48 17.92 -13.11 -10.60
CA ARG A 48 18.19 -13.90 -11.81
C ARG A 48 17.05 -13.85 -12.83
N PHE A 49 15.80 -14.01 -12.39
CA PHE A 49 14.63 -13.88 -13.25
C PHE A 49 14.52 -12.49 -13.87
N THR A 50 14.87 -11.46 -13.10
CA THR A 50 14.88 -10.09 -13.59
C THR A 50 15.94 -9.88 -14.66
N THR A 51 17.18 -10.31 -14.41
CA THR A 51 18.28 -10.16 -15.39
C THR A 51 18.01 -10.92 -16.69
N LEU A 52 17.32 -12.07 -16.61
CA LEU A 52 16.95 -12.88 -17.77
C LEU A 52 15.62 -12.44 -18.42
N GLY A 53 14.92 -11.45 -17.87
CA GLY A 53 13.63 -11.01 -18.41
C GLY A 53 12.53 -12.08 -18.37
N LEU A 54 12.54 -12.97 -17.38
CA LEU A 54 11.58 -14.05 -17.22
C LEU A 54 10.29 -13.57 -16.54
N GLU A 55 9.56 -12.68 -17.21
CA GLU A 55 8.37 -12.04 -16.65
C GLU A 55 7.30 -13.00 -16.16
N ASP A 56 7.10 -14.12 -16.85
CA ASP A 56 6.08 -15.11 -16.50
C ASP A 56 6.42 -15.81 -15.16
N GLU A 57 7.70 -16.07 -14.90
CA GLU A 57 8.17 -16.60 -13.61
C GLU A 57 8.03 -15.58 -12.49
N ILE A 58 8.22 -14.30 -12.79
CA ILE A 58 8.04 -13.22 -11.81
C ILE A 58 6.54 -13.05 -11.48
N LYS A 59 5.65 -13.09 -12.47
CA LYS A 59 4.19 -12.95 -12.27
C LYS A 59 3.59 -14.11 -11.47
N SER A 60 4.10 -15.32 -11.65
CA SER A 60 3.66 -16.50 -10.89
C SER A 60 4.27 -16.58 -9.49
N SER A 61 5.36 -15.85 -9.24
CA SER A 61 6.08 -15.89 -7.96
C SER A 61 5.41 -15.06 -6.86
N LEU A 62 5.24 -15.68 -5.69
CA LEU A 62 4.78 -15.01 -4.46
C LEU A 62 5.93 -14.36 -3.67
N LYS A 63 7.19 -14.62 -4.05
CA LYS A 63 8.40 -14.22 -3.31
C LYS A 63 8.52 -12.70 -3.13
N PRO A 64 8.20 -11.85 -4.12
CA PRO A 64 8.16 -10.40 -3.90
C PRO A 64 7.29 -9.99 -2.73
N TRP A 65 6.15 -10.66 -2.50
CA TRP A 65 5.20 -10.35 -1.42
C TRP A 65 5.62 -10.88 -0.04
N GLN A 66 6.41 -11.96 -0.01
CA GLN A 66 6.97 -12.57 1.21
C GLN A 66 8.10 -11.74 1.84
N CYS A 67 8.85 -10.98 1.03
CA CYS A 67 9.88 -10.09 1.55
C CYS A 67 9.27 -8.99 2.44
N TYR A 68 9.90 -8.61 3.55
CA TYR A 68 9.44 -7.48 4.40
C TYR A 68 10.26 -6.19 4.23
N ALA A 69 11.21 -6.21 3.30
CA ALA A 69 12.10 -5.10 2.99
C ALA A 69 12.85 -4.58 4.25
N CYS A 70 13.43 -5.51 5.01
CA CYS A 70 14.36 -5.21 6.12
C CYS A 70 15.69 -4.64 5.62
N GLY A 71 16.11 -5.02 4.40
CA GLY A 71 17.31 -4.50 3.74
C GLY A 71 18.63 -5.13 4.19
N GLU A 72 18.62 -6.17 5.04
CA GLU A 72 19.83 -6.93 5.41
C GLU A 72 20.57 -7.46 4.18
N CYS A 73 19.81 -7.94 3.19
CA CYS A 73 20.36 -8.41 1.92
C CYS A 73 21.08 -7.30 1.12
N THR A 74 20.65 -6.04 1.27
CA THR A 74 21.30 -4.87 0.64
C THR A 74 22.56 -4.50 1.41
N THR A 75 22.50 -4.39 2.74
CA THR A 75 23.67 -4.08 3.59
C THR A 75 24.82 -5.06 3.36
N ASN A 76 24.50 -6.34 3.20
CA ASN A 76 25.49 -7.40 3.06
C ASN A 76 25.83 -7.74 1.60
N CYS A 77 25.39 -6.96 0.61
CA CYS A 77 25.68 -7.26 -0.79
C CYS A 77 27.12 -6.83 -1.15
N PRO A 78 28.04 -7.76 -1.49
CA PRO A 78 29.44 -7.42 -1.82
C PRO A 78 29.59 -6.64 -3.12
N ARG A 79 28.55 -6.65 -3.96
CA ARG A 79 28.48 -5.92 -5.24
C ARG A 79 27.64 -4.66 -5.19
N GLN A 80 27.07 -4.33 -4.02
CA GLN A 80 26.16 -3.19 -3.84
C GLN A 80 24.98 -3.20 -4.84
N ALA A 81 24.51 -4.39 -5.23
CA ALA A 81 23.48 -4.59 -6.25
C ALA A 81 22.02 -4.42 -5.72
N ASP A 82 21.87 -3.81 -4.55
CA ASP A 82 20.61 -3.51 -3.86
C ASP A 82 19.43 -4.49 -4.07
N PRO A 83 19.58 -5.77 -3.68
CA PRO A 83 18.52 -6.76 -3.84
C PRO A 83 17.23 -6.40 -3.07
N GLY A 84 17.34 -5.62 -1.99
CA GLY A 84 16.18 -5.15 -1.23
C GLY A 84 15.26 -4.24 -2.05
N GLU A 85 15.81 -3.21 -2.71
CA GLU A 85 15.02 -2.29 -3.53
C GLU A 85 14.59 -2.93 -4.87
N LEU A 86 15.32 -3.92 -5.38
CA LEU A 86 14.81 -4.76 -6.48
C LEU A 86 13.48 -5.43 -6.07
N MET A 87 13.41 -6.05 -4.89
CA MET A 87 12.18 -6.70 -4.43
C MET A 87 11.01 -5.71 -4.33
N MET A 88 11.28 -4.47 -3.92
CA MET A 88 10.28 -3.39 -3.90
C MET A 88 9.86 -2.96 -5.30
N SER A 89 10.80 -2.86 -6.24
CA SER A 89 10.54 -2.54 -7.64
C SER A 89 9.68 -3.60 -8.32
N LEU A 90 9.97 -4.88 -8.03
CA LEU A 90 9.15 -6.00 -8.50
C LEU A 90 7.73 -5.96 -7.94
N ARG A 91 7.52 -5.54 -6.67
CA ARG A 91 6.15 -5.31 -6.17
C ARG A 91 5.42 -4.23 -6.94
N ARG A 92 6.06 -3.08 -7.18
CA ARG A 92 5.44 -1.97 -7.94
C ARG A 92 5.08 -2.42 -9.36
N TRP A 93 5.97 -3.18 -9.99
CA TRP A 93 5.71 -3.80 -11.28
C TRP A 93 4.57 -4.83 -11.24
N LEU A 94 4.55 -5.73 -10.25
CA LEU A 94 3.47 -6.72 -10.09
C LEU A 94 2.12 -6.06 -9.86
N MET A 95 2.05 -5.02 -9.02
CA MET A 95 0.81 -4.24 -8.84
C MET A 95 0.32 -3.66 -10.16
N ALA A 96 1.22 -3.16 -11.02
CA ALA A 96 0.87 -2.68 -12.35
C ALA A 96 0.44 -3.80 -13.32
N LYS A 97 0.91 -5.05 -13.15
CA LYS A 97 0.46 -6.19 -13.97
C LYS A 97 -0.84 -6.80 -13.46
N TYR A 98 -1.10 -6.73 -12.16
CA TYR A 98 -2.37 -7.15 -11.56
C TYR A 98 -3.48 -6.15 -11.88
N ASP A 99 -3.15 -4.86 -11.94
CA ASP A 99 -4.09 -3.81 -12.32
C ASP A 99 -4.60 -3.96 -13.76
N TRP A 100 -5.89 -4.22 -13.90
CA TRP A 100 -6.52 -4.35 -15.21
C TRP A 100 -6.77 -3.01 -15.91
N THR A 101 -6.82 -1.91 -15.16
CA THR A 101 -7.04 -0.56 -15.70
C THR A 101 -5.77 0.04 -16.30
N GLY A 102 -4.59 -0.45 -15.88
CA GLY A 102 -3.29 0.07 -16.27
C GLY A 102 -2.86 1.36 -15.55
N MET A 103 -3.72 1.91 -14.69
CA MET A 103 -3.49 3.16 -13.96
C MET A 103 -2.33 3.07 -12.98
N ALA A 104 -2.19 1.96 -12.24
CA ALA A 104 -1.07 1.74 -11.32
C ALA A 104 0.28 1.83 -12.06
N GLY A 105 0.36 1.27 -13.27
CA GLY A 105 1.54 1.39 -14.10
C GLY A 105 1.88 2.83 -14.47
N LEU A 106 0.89 3.64 -14.86
CA LEU A 106 1.11 5.05 -15.19
C LEU A 106 1.55 5.86 -13.97
N LEU A 107 0.89 5.66 -12.82
CA LEU A 107 1.18 6.36 -11.57
C LEU A 107 2.57 6.03 -11.02
N TYR A 108 3.01 4.76 -11.09
CA TYR A 108 4.36 4.40 -10.64
C TYR A 108 5.46 4.92 -11.57
N LYS A 109 5.21 4.94 -12.89
CA LYS A 109 6.24 5.30 -13.89
C LYS A 109 6.37 6.81 -14.14
N SER A 110 5.31 7.59 -13.92
CA SER A 110 5.25 9.00 -14.29
C SER A 110 4.80 9.87 -13.12
N LEU A 111 5.76 10.58 -12.53
CA LEU A 111 5.48 11.59 -11.50
C LEU A 111 4.57 12.72 -12.02
N PRO A 112 4.78 13.29 -13.23
CA PRO A 112 3.87 14.30 -13.77
C PRO A 112 2.43 13.80 -13.86
N PHE A 113 2.23 12.56 -14.35
CA PHE A 113 0.89 11.98 -14.44
C PHE A 113 0.23 11.86 -13.07
N THR A 114 0.99 11.40 -12.07
CA THR A 114 0.51 11.34 -10.68
C THR A 114 0.11 12.71 -10.17
N ILE A 115 0.96 13.73 -10.29
CA ILE A 115 0.66 15.11 -9.87
C ILE A 115 -0.59 15.63 -10.59
N THR A 116 -0.72 15.42 -11.90
CA THR A 116 -1.90 15.80 -12.66
C THR A 116 -3.16 15.13 -12.12
N ALA A 117 -3.13 13.84 -11.77
CA ALA A 117 -4.28 13.16 -11.17
C ALA A 117 -4.69 13.77 -9.82
N PHE A 118 -3.72 14.10 -8.96
CA PHE A 118 -3.98 14.79 -7.68
C PHE A 118 -4.56 16.20 -7.89
N VAL A 119 -4.02 16.97 -8.84
CA VAL A 119 -4.51 18.31 -9.15
C VAL A 119 -5.93 18.26 -9.74
N LEU A 120 -6.19 17.37 -10.69
CA LEU A 120 -7.51 17.23 -11.32
C LEU A 120 -8.59 16.83 -10.30
N THR A 121 -8.27 15.91 -9.39
CA THR A 121 -9.21 15.52 -8.32
C THR A 121 -9.45 16.66 -7.33
N MET A 122 -8.40 17.40 -6.96
CA MET A 122 -8.54 18.62 -6.14
C MET A 122 -9.42 19.68 -6.83
N LEU A 123 -9.18 19.97 -8.11
CA LEU A 123 -10.00 20.89 -8.88
C LEU A 123 -11.45 20.42 -8.98
N GLY A 124 -11.68 19.11 -9.17
CA GLY A 124 -13.03 18.54 -9.16
C GLY A 124 -13.76 18.77 -7.85
N VAL A 125 -13.10 18.56 -6.71
CA VAL A 125 -13.68 18.83 -5.37
C VAL A 125 -13.94 20.33 -5.18
N LEU A 126 -13.02 21.19 -5.59
CA LEU A 126 -13.19 22.64 -5.50
C LEU A 126 -14.36 23.15 -6.36
N LEU A 127 -14.45 22.71 -7.62
CA LEU A 127 -15.56 23.06 -8.51
C LEU A 127 -16.90 22.57 -7.96
N TYR A 128 -16.92 21.37 -7.36
CA TYR A 128 -18.10 20.87 -6.69
C TYR A 128 -18.48 21.74 -5.48
N ALA A 129 -17.51 22.09 -4.63
CA ALA A 129 -17.76 22.94 -3.46
C ALA A 129 -18.28 24.34 -3.84
N ILE A 130 -17.73 24.95 -4.90
CA ILE A 130 -18.19 26.23 -5.45
C ILE A 130 -19.63 26.10 -5.97
N ARG A 131 -19.94 25.03 -6.71
CA ARG A 131 -21.29 24.78 -7.25
C ARG A 131 -22.35 24.63 -6.15
N GLN A 132 -21.95 24.16 -4.97
CA GLN A 132 -22.83 24.02 -3.80
C GLN A 132 -22.76 25.23 -2.86
N ASP A 133 -22.21 26.36 -3.31
CA ASP A 133 -22.05 27.60 -2.53
C ASP A 133 -21.36 27.40 -1.16
N PHE A 134 -20.48 26.40 -1.06
CA PHE A 134 -19.86 25.97 0.19
C PHE A 134 -20.89 25.70 1.31
N ASN A 135 -22.04 25.09 0.97
CA ASN A 135 -23.00 24.60 1.96
C ASN A 135 -22.37 23.43 2.74
N LEU A 136 -21.95 23.69 3.99
CA LEU A 136 -21.17 22.74 4.78
C LEU A 136 -21.97 21.47 5.10
N ALA A 137 -23.22 21.61 5.53
CA ALA A 137 -24.08 20.46 5.84
C ALA A 137 -24.22 19.52 4.64
N HIS A 138 -24.49 20.08 3.46
CA HIS A 138 -24.60 19.29 2.23
C HIS A 138 -23.26 18.66 1.83
N LEU A 139 -22.15 19.39 1.93
CA LEU A 139 -20.82 18.86 1.63
C LEU A 139 -20.44 17.71 2.56
N MET A 140 -20.77 17.80 3.85
CA MET A 140 -20.53 16.74 4.84
C MET A 140 -21.34 15.48 4.57
N GLU A 141 -22.62 15.64 4.22
CA GLU A 141 -23.48 14.54 3.81
C GLU A 141 -22.93 13.84 2.56
N VAL A 142 -22.58 14.62 1.53
CA VAL A 142 -22.01 14.11 0.28
C VAL A 142 -20.68 13.41 0.53
N GLY A 143 -19.81 13.96 1.38
CA GLY A 143 -18.55 13.33 1.71
C GLY A 143 -18.73 11.94 2.35
N HIS A 144 -19.67 11.81 3.27
CA HIS A 144 -19.99 10.51 3.89
C HIS A 144 -20.59 9.50 2.89
N VAL A 145 -21.47 9.96 1.98
CA VAL A 145 -21.99 9.10 0.90
C VAL A 145 -20.88 8.70 -0.05
N PHE A 146 -20.00 9.63 -0.42
CA PHE A 146 -18.85 9.40 -1.27
C PHE A 146 -17.93 8.32 -0.69
N GLU A 147 -17.60 8.35 0.60
CA GLU A 147 -16.79 7.31 1.24
C GLU A 147 -17.38 5.91 1.04
N LYS A 148 -18.68 5.75 1.34
CA LYS A 148 -19.39 4.47 1.20
C LYS A 148 -19.35 3.96 -0.24
N VAL A 149 -19.67 4.84 -1.19
CA VAL A 149 -19.69 4.50 -2.62
C VAL A 149 -18.29 4.20 -3.14
N ALA A 150 -17.29 5.01 -2.77
CA ALA A 150 -15.92 4.86 -3.22
C ALA A 150 -15.30 3.54 -2.72
N ILE A 151 -15.51 3.17 -1.45
CA ILE A 151 -15.00 1.89 -0.92
C ILE A 151 -15.63 0.70 -1.65
N GLY A 152 -16.95 0.72 -1.84
CA GLY A 152 -17.65 -0.35 -2.57
C GLY A 152 -17.20 -0.44 -4.02
N MET A 153 -17.16 0.69 -4.74
CA MET A 153 -16.75 0.75 -6.14
C MET A 153 -15.29 0.32 -6.31
N VAL A 154 -14.35 0.90 -5.55
CA VAL A 154 -12.93 0.55 -5.64
C VAL A 154 -12.70 -0.91 -5.27
N GLY A 155 -13.38 -1.41 -4.23
CA GLY A 155 -13.32 -2.81 -3.82
C GLY A 155 -13.76 -3.77 -4.92
N VAL A 156 -14.93 -3.53 -5.53
CA VAL A 156 -15.54 -4.45 -6.51
C VAL A 156 -14.97 -4.28 -7.91
N VAL A 157 -14.73 -3.05 -8.36
CA VAL A 157 -14.37 -2.73 -9.75
C VAL A 157 -12.85 -2.77 -9.97
N VAL A 158 -12.04 -2.46 -8.95
CA VAL A 158 -10.58 -2.39 -9.10
C VAL A 158 -9.89 -3.51 -8.33
N LEU A 159 -10.04 -3.53 -7.01
CA LEU A 159 -9.25 -4.43 -6.15
C LEU A 159 -9.61 -5.90 -6.35
N LEU A 160 -10.89 -6.24 -6.45
CA LEU A 160 -11.33 -7.63 -6.64
C LEU A 160 -10.83 -8.21 -7.99
N PRO A 161 -11.00 -7.56 -9.15
CA PRO A 161 -10.39 -8.01 -10.41
C PRO A 161 -8.87 -8.13 -10.35
N ASN A 162 -8.19 -7.22 -9.65
CA ASN A 162 -6.73 -7.29 -9.50
C ASN A 162 -6.30 -8.51 -8.67
N LEU A 163 -7.05 -8.85 -7.62
CA LEU A 163 -6.84 -10.08 -6.85
C LEU A 163 -7.14 -11.33 -7.66
N ILE A 164 -8.19 -11.32 -8.50
CA ILE A 164 -8.48 -12.41 -9.44
C ILE A 164 -7.32 -12.57 -10.43
N ARG A 165 -6.72 -11.48 -10.92
CA ARG A 165 -5.54 -11.52 -11.79
C ARG A 165 -4.30 -12.06 -11.09
N MET A 166 -4.08 -11.68 -9.83
CA MET A 166 -3.01 -12.26 -9.01
C MET A 166 -3.22 -13.77 -8.85
N TRP A 167 -4.44 -14.21 -8.50
CA TRP A 167 -4.79 -15.63 -8.41
C TRP A 167 -4.60 -16.36 -9.75
N TYR A 168 -4.99 -15.73 -10.86
CA TYR A 168 -4.78 -16.27 -12.20
C TYR A 168 -3.29 -16.50 -12.49
N PHE A 169 -2.43 -15.52 -12.22
CA PHE A 169 -1.00 -15.66 -12.49
C PHE A 169 -0.29 -16.67 -11.59
N THR A 170 -0.74 -16.82 -10.35
CA THR A 170 -0.05 -17.61 -9.32
C THR A 170 -0.57 -19.04 -9.21
N ILE A 171 -1.85 -19.29 -9.48
CA ILE A 171 -2.48 -20.60 -9.32
C ILE A 171 -2.97 -21.17 -10.66
N LEU A 172 -3.81 -20.43 -11.38
CA LEU A 172 -4.46 -20.98 -12.59
C LEU A 172 -3.50 -21.16 -13.76
N LYS A 173 -2.77 -20.11 -14.16
CA LYS A 173 -1.88 -20.14 -15.32
C LYS A 173 -0.76 -21.19 -15.18
N PRO A 174 -0.13 -21.38 -14.01
CA PRO A 174 0.85 -22.46 -13.81
C PRO A 174 0.21 -23.86 -13.72
N GLY A 175 -1.12 -23.97 -13.62
CA GLY A 175 -1.82 -25.26 -13.55
C GLY A 175 -1.76 -25.94 -12.18
N VAL A 176 -1.64 -25.16 -11.09
CA VAL A 176 -1.59 -25.70 -9.73
C VAL A 176 -2.95 -26.31 -9.36
N LYS A 177 -2.98 -27.62 -9.13
CA LYS A 177 -4.22 -28.34 -8.75
C LYS A 177 -4.45 -28.23 -7.25
N VAL A 178 -5.37 -27.35 -6.85
CA VAL A 178 -5.71 -27.11 -5.45
C VAL A 178 -7.13 -27.61 -5.17
N PRO A 179 -7.34 -28.57 -4.24
CA PRO A 179 -8.68 -29.00 -3.88
C PRO A 179 -9.42 -27.91 -3.11
N LEU A 180 -10.74 -27.78 -3.31
CA LEU A 180 -11.59 -26.78 -2.64
C LEU A 180 -11.45 -26.80 -1.12
N LYS A 181 -11.27 -27.98 -0.52
CA LYS A 181 -11.03 -28.14 0.92
C LYS A 181 -9.83 -27.32 1.39
N LYS A 182 -8.75 -27.26 0.60
CA LYS A 182 -7.50 -26.56 0.95
C LYS A 182 -7.69 -25.04 0.98
N TYR A 183 -8.47 -24.49 0.05
CA TYR A 183 -8.88 -23.07 0.10
C TYR A 183 -9.57 -22.73 1.43
N VAL A 184 -10.56 -23.53 1.83
CA VAL A 184 -11.31 -23.28 3.06
C VAL A 184 -10.43 -23.44 4.29
N THR A 185 -9.60 -24.49 4.36
CA THR A 185 -8.75 -24.72 5.55
C THR A 185 -7.63 -23.70 5.70
N SER A 186 -7.17 -23.10 4.61
CA SER A 186 -6.03 -22.16 4.64
C SER A 186 -6.47 -20.70 4.71
N ILE A 187 -7.76 -20.37 4.60
CA ILE A 187 -8.24 -18.97 4.59
C ILE A 187 -7.87 -18.18 5.86
N GLY A 188 -7.66 -18.87 6.99
CA GLY A 188 -7.19 -18.23 8.23
C GLY A 188 -5.85 -17.50 8.07
N GLU A 189 -4.98 -17.97 7.18
CA GLU A 189 -3.69 -17.35 6.88
C GLU A 189 -3.84 -15.94 6.30
N LEU A 190 -4.90 -15.72 5.52
CA LEU A 190 -5.24 -14.39 5.00
C LEU A 190 -5.41 -13.41 6.17
N PHE A 191 -6.27 -13.74 7.14
CA PHE A 191 -6.59 -12.86 8.26
C PHE A 191 -5.41 -12.66 9.22
N VAL A 192 -4.68 -13.73 9.52
CA VAL A 192 -3.48 -13.65 10.37
C VAL A 192 -2.45 -12.70 9.76
N HIS A 193 -2.15 -12.85 8.47
CA HIS A 193 -1.15 -12.02 7.81
C HIS A 193 -1.63 -10.61 7.47
N MET A 194 -2.95 -10.44 7.29
CA MET A 194 -3.58 -9.14 7.09
C MET A 194 -3.40 -8.22 8.30
N PHE A 195 -3.68 -8.72 9.50
CA PHE A 195 -3.58 -7.88 10.71
C PHE A 195 -2.22 -7.94 11.38
N THR A 196 -1.60 -9.11 11.51
CA THR A 196 -0.41 -9.25 12.36
C THR A 196 0.88 -9.00 11.62
N GLN A 197 1.01 -9.41 10.35
CA GLN A 197 2.29 -9.44 9.63
C GLN A 197 3.48 -10.03 10.44
N LYS A 198 3.21 -10.95 11.37
CA LYS A 198 4.16 -11.44 12.39
C LYS A 198 5.49 -11.99 11.85
N GLN A 199 5.53 -12.44 10.59
CA GLN A 199 6.76 -12.90 9.94
C GLN A 199 7.82 -11.80 9.81
N SER A 200 7.43 -10.52 9.85
CA SER A 200 8.43 -9.44 9.83
C SER A 200 9.30 -9.42 11.10
N LEU A 201 8.87 -10.06 12.19
CA LEU A 201 9.62 -10.15 13.45
C LEU A 201 10.84 -11.08 13.37
N SER A 202 10.90 -11.95 12.36
CA SER A 202 12.09 -12.78 12.13
C SER A 202 13.18 -12.05 11.36
N CYS A 203 12.89 -10.86 10.81
CA CYS A 203 13.90 -9.99 10.22
C CYS A 203 14.58 -9.17 11.32
N ASP A 204 15.89 -8.95 11.20
CA ASP A 204 16.67 -8.26 12.22
C ASP A 204 16.19 -6.81 12.45
N ASP A 205 16.28 -6.36 13.69
CA ASP A 205 15.95 -5.00 14.16
C ASP A 205 14.55 -4.45 13.77
N ASN A 206 13.53 -5.30 13.72
CA ASN A 206 12.21 -4.92 13.20
C ASN A 206 11.05 -4.91 14.23
N ARG A 207 11.30 -5.14 15.53
CA ARG A 207 10.23 -5.26 16.55
C ARG A 207 9.44 -3.97 16.76
N LEU A 208 10.12 -2.84 16.98
CA LEU A 208 9.48 -1.54 17.22
C LEU A 208 8.67 -1.11 16.00
N ARG A 209 9.28 -1.17 14.82
CA ARG A 209 8.62 -0.86 13.55
C ARG A 209 7.43 -1.79 13.25
N TRP A 210 7.55 -3.08 13.57
CA TRP A 210 6.42 -4.00 13.45
C TRP A 210 5.26 -3.56 14.33
N PHE A 211 5.53 -3.19 15.58
CA PHE A 211 4.52 -2.74 16.53
C PHE A 211 3.86 -1.42 16.09
N GLU A 212 4.65 -0.44 15.63
CA GLU A 212 4.14 0.80 15.06
C GLU A 212 3.24 0.54 13.85
N HIS A 213 3.69 -0.31 12.92
CA HIS A 213 2.89 -0.69 11.75
C HIS A 213 1.61 -1.43 12.16
N PHE A 214 1.68 -2.34 13.13
CA PHE A 214 0.55 -3.09 13.65
C PHE A 214 -0.53 -2.16 14.22
N ILE A 215 -0.13 -1.25 15.12
CA ILE A 215 -1.03 -0.24 15.70
C ILE A 215 -1.58 0.67 14.62
N LEU A 216 -0.76 1.12 13.67
CA LEU A 216 -1.20 2.00 12.58
C LEU A 216 -2.29 1.37 11.74
N VAL A 217 -2.15 0.09 11.36
CA VAL A 217 -3.16 -0.63 10.56
C VAL A 217 -4.46 -0.79 11.33
N ILE A 218 -4.41 -1.21 12.61
CA ILE A 218 -5.61 -1.35 13.44
C ILE A 218 -6.29 0.00 13.62
N ALA A 219 -5.53 1.05 13.89
CA ALA A 219 -6.06 2.39 14.09
C ALA A 219 -6.70 2.94 12.82
N TYR A 220 -6.04 2.79 11.67
CA TYR A 220 -6.56 3.22 10.37
C TYR A 220 -7.84 2.47 9.98
N LEU A 221 -7.87 1.13 10.10
CA LEU A 221 -9.06 0.34 9.74
C LEU A 221 -10.23 0.62 10.70
N SER A 222 -9.94 0.81 11.99
CA SER A 222 -10.97 1.19 12.97
C SER A 222 -11.47 2.61 12.73
N LEU A 223 -10.60 3.54 12.32
CA LEU A 223 -10.98 4.90 11.97
C LEU A 223 -11.89 4.90 10.76
N LEU A 224 -11.51 4.17 9.69
CA LEU A 224 -12.34 3.98 8.51
C LEU A 224 -13.71 3.38 8.88
N PHE A 225 -13.74 2.37 9.76
CA PHE A 225 -15.01 1.81 10.22
C PHE A 225 -15.86 2.85 10.98
N THR A 226 -15.21 3.66 11.82
CA THR A 226 -15.84 4.70 12.62
C THR A 226 -16.40 5.84 11.76
N THR A 227 -15.70 6.26 10.71
CA THR A 227 -16.20 7.30 9.79
C THR A 227 -17.34 6.78 8.91
N VAL A 228 -17.19 5.57 8.35
CA VAL A 228 -18.10 5.03 7.32
C VAL A 228 -19.35 4.39 7.91
N PHE A 229 -19.22 3.60 8.99
CA PHE A 229 -20.34 2.82 9.54
C PHE A 229 -20.95 3.44 10.80
N LEU A 230 -20.13 4.12 11.61
CA LEU A 230 -20.60 4.78 12.85
C LEU A 230 -20.87 6.27 12.67
N ASN A 231 -20.62 6.79 11.46
CA ASN A 231 -20.90 8.17 11.06
C ASN A 231 -20.32 9.19 12.05
N TRP A 232 -19.02 9.06 12.35
CA TRP A 232 -18.32 9.81 13.40
C TRP A 232 -18.57 11.34 13.39
N PHE A 233 -18.72 11.95 12.22
CA PHE A 233 -18.95 13.40 12.10
C PHE A 233 -20.37 13.84 12.51
N SER A 234 -21.34 12.93 12.62
CA SER A 234 -22.72 13.27 13.01
C SER A 234 -23.32 12.34 14.07
N THR A 235 -22.51 11.47 14.65
CA THR A 235 -22.93 10.59 15.74
C THR A 235 -23.32 11.41 16.98
N GLU A 236 -24.24 10.92 17.80
CA GLU A 236 -24.55 11.47 19.13
C GLU A 236 -23.85 10.67 20.26
N SER A 237 -23.27 9.51 19.92
CA SER A 237 -22.67 8.62 20.91
C SER A 237 -21.33 9.18 21.41
N LEU A 238 -21.22 9.42 22.71
CA LEU A 238 -19.97 9.84 23.35
C LEU A 238 -18.82 8.84 23.10
N PHE A 239 -19.15 7.54 23.09
CA PHE A 239 -18.16 6.49 22.83
C PHE A 239 -17.56 6.64 21.43
N VAL A 240 -18.40 6.79 20.40
CA VAL A 240 -17.94 6.93 19.00
C VAL A 240 -17.16 8.23 18.81
N HIS A 241 -17.57 9.31 19.48
CA HIS A 241 -16.83 10.57 19.49
C HIS A 241 -15.40 10.40 20.00
N ILE A 242 -15.23 9.88 21.21
CA ILE A 242 -13.92 9.68 21.84
C ILE A 242 -13.09 8.69 21.03
N LEU A 243 -13.71 7.59 20.58
CA LEU A 243 -13.04 6.58 19.78
C LEU A 243 -12.42 7.18 18.52
N GLY A 244 -13.18 7.97 17.75
CA GLY A 244 -12.64 8.59 16.54
C GLY A 244 -11.49 9.57 16.81
N TYR A 245 -11.56 10.37 17.89
CA TYR A 245 -10.46 11.25 18.29
C TYR A 245 -9.18 10.47 18.61
N VAL A 246 -9.30 9.41 19.43
CA VAL A 246 -8.18 8.55 19.80
C VAL A 246 -7.57 7.89 18.57
N LEU A 247 -8.40 7.32 17.70
CA LEU A 247 -7.94 6.65 16.47
C LEU A 247 -7.26 7.63 15.52
N SER A 248 -7.82 8.83 15.32
CA SER A 248 -7.23 9.89 14.50
C SER A 248 -5.89 10.36 15.03
N ALA A 249 -5.78 10.54 16.36
CA ALA A 249 -4.52 10.91 17.02
C ALA A 249 -3.46 9.81 16.87
N VAL A 250 -3.82 8.54 17.05
CA VAL A 250 -2.89 7.41 16.86
C VAL A 250 -2.38 7.35 15.42
N VAL A 251 -3.27 7.44 14.42
CA VAL A 251 -2.88 7.47 13.00
C VAL A 251 -1.93 8.64 12.74
N PHE A 252 -2.24 9.83 13.25
CA PHE A 252 -1.41 11.02 13.08
C PHE A 252 -0.01 10.85 13.70
N ILE A 253 0.06 10.52 15.00
CA ILE A 253 1.32 10.41 15.76
C ILE A 253 2.23 9.34 15.17
N VAL A 254 1.70 8.14 14.92
CA VAL A 254 2.50 7.03 14.37
C VAL A 254 2.97 7.39 12.96
N THR A 255 2.14 8.04 12.15
CA THR A 255 2.56 8.44 10.80
C THR A 255 3.65 9.52 10.81
N ILE A 256 3.66 10.44 11.80
CA ILE A 256 4.77 11.40 11.99
C ILE A 256 6.09 10.65 12.16
N ASP A 257 6.10 9.58 12.96
CA ASP A 257 7.31 8.79 13.15
C ASP A 257 7.80 8.18 11.82
N PHE A 258 6.91 7.57 11.03
CA PHE A 258 7.24 7.04 9.70
C PHE A 258 7.77 8.13 8.74
N VAL A 259 7.21 9.34 8.79
CA VAL A 259 7.71 10.49 8.01
C VAL A 259 9.11 10.89 8.50
N SER A 260 9.30 11.03 9.81
CA SER A 260 10.57 11.40 10.44
C SER A 260 11.70 10.42 10.06
N HIS A 261 11.45 9.11 10.17
CA HIS A 261 12.38 8.06 9.75
C HIS A 261 12.71 8.12 8.25
N ARG A 262 11.75 8.53 7.41
CA ARG A 262 11.95 8.70 5.97
C ARG A 262 12.77 9.96 5.63
N VAL A 263 12.51 11.07 6.31
CA VAL A 263 13.29 12.32 6.18
C VAL A 263 14.73 12.11 6.63
N ARG A 264 14.93 11.42 7.76
CA ARG A 264 16.26 11.16 8.35
C ARG A 264 17.05 10.04 7.67
N LYS A 265 16.41 9.22 6.81
CA LYS A 265 17.04 8.10 6.08
C LYS A 265 17.81 7.12 6.98
N THR A 266 17.26 6.83 8.16
CA THR A 266 17.92 6.05 9.21
C THR A 266 18.10 4.56 8.90
N SER A 267 17.32 4.01 7.97
CA SER A 267 17.35 2.58 7.61
C SER A 267 17.66 2.39 6.13
N THR A 268 18.15 1.21 5.76
CA THR A 268 18.33 0.81 4.35
C THR A 268 17.05 0.98 3.54
N LEU A 269 15.89 0.66 4.12
CA LEU A 269 14.60 0.85 3.47
C LEU A 269 14.27 2.33 3.20
N THR A 270 14.62 3.24 4.11
CA THR A 270 14.28 4.66 3.96
C THR A 270 15.28 5.44 3.10
N LYS A 271 16.50 4.91 2.91
CA LYS A 271 17.51 5.50 2.04
C LYS A 271 17.03 5.66 0.59
N LYS A 272 16.30 4.68 0.06
CA LYS A 272 15.67 4.74 -1.28
C LYS A 272 14.15 4.81 -1.09
N SER A 273 13.55 5.95 -1.46
CA SER A 273 12.10 6.16 -1.41
C SER A 273 11.62 6.67 -2.77
N GLN A 274 10.59 6.03 -3.31
CA GLN A 274 9.95 6.49 -4.55
C GLN A 274 8.87 7.54 -4.24
N PRO A 275 8.45 8.36 -5.22
CA PRO A 275 7.37 9.33 -4.99
C PRO A 275 6.09 8.71 -4.43
N ALA A 276 5.71 7.51 -4.90
CA ALA A 276 4.56 6.77 -4.37
C ALA A 276 4.69 6.41 -2.88
N ASP A 277 5.92 6.23 -2.36
CA ASP A 277 6.15 6.01 -0.94
C ASP A 277 5.90 7.27 -0.11
N TRP A 278 6.23 8.45 -0.65
CA TRP A 278 5.98 9.74 -0.03
C TRP A 278 4.50 10.13 -0.09
N PHE A 279 3.86 10.01 -1.26
CA PHE A 279 2.43 10.30 -1.41
C PHE A 279 1.60 9.46 -0.44
N PHE A 280 1.90 8.16 -0.29
CA PHE A 280 1.20 7.32 0.66
C PHE A 280 1.31 7.83 2.11
N VAL A 281 2.52 8.07 2.62
CA VAL A 281 2.71 8.44 4.03
C VAL A 281 2.23 9.87 4.31
N ILE A 282 2.44 10.81 3.40
CA ILE A 282 1.97 12.20 3.55
C ILE A 282 0.44 12.26 3.57
N TRP A 283 -0.25 11.54 2.68
CA TRP A 283 -1.71 11.57 2.69
C TRP A 283 -2.29 10.83 3.89
N LEU A 284 -1.63 9.76 4.37
CA LEU A 284 -2.05 9.10 5.60
C LEU A 284 -1.95 10.04 6.80
N LEU A 285 -0.88 10.84 6.86
CA LEU A 285 -0.69 11.88 7.88
C LEU A 285 -1.78 12.95 7.78
N LEU A 286 -2.03 13.46 6.56
CA LEU A 286 -3.06 14.46 6.31
C LEU A 286 -4.45 13.93 6.64
N MET A 287 -4.78 12.68 6.34
CA MET A 287 -6.05 12.06 6.70
C MET A 287 -6.26 12.08 8.22
N GLY A 288 -5.28 11.64 9.00
CA GLY A 288 -5.36 11.65 10.46
C GLY A 288 -5.41 13.08 11.05
N LEU A 289 -4.66 14.02 10.50
CA LEU A 289 -4.66 15.41 10.97
C LEU A 289 -5.97 16.12 10.64
N THR A 290 -6.41 16.05 9.38
CA THR A 290 -7.57 16.80 8.90
C THR A 290 -8.88 16.25 9.46
N ALA A 291 -9.00 14.93 9.65
CA ALA A 291 -10.18 14.34 10.30
C ALA A 291 -10.30 14.83 11.75
N PHE A 292 -9.20 14.84 12.49
CA PHE A 292 -9.14 15.40 13.85
C PHE A 292 -9.53 16.89 13.86
N LEU A 293 -8.93 17.70 12.99
CA LEU A 293 -9.19 19.14 12.94
C LEU A 293 -10.63 19.46 12.54
N VAL A 294 -11.19 18.78 11.54
CA VAL A 294 -12.59 18.97 11.13
C VAL A 294 -13.51 18.69 12.31
N LYS A 295 -13.32 17.57 13.01
CA LYS A 295 -14.17 17.21 14.15
C LYS A 295 -14.00 18.20 15.32
N PHE A 296 -12.76 18.61 15.61
CA PHE A 296 -12.47 19.62 16.63
C PHE A 296 -13.15 20.96 16.32
N PHE A 297 -13.06 21.44 15.09
CA PHE A 297 -13.69 22.70 14.68
C PHE A 297 -15.22 22.59 14.66
N GLN A 298 -15.75 21.41 14.38
CA GLN A 298 -17.19 21.15 14.45
C GLN A 298 -17.69 21.25 15.89
N ASP A 299 -17.00 20.59 16.84
CA ASP A 299 -17.38 20.59 18.26
C ASP A 299 -17.28 22.01 18.87
N MET A 300 -16.33 22.83 18.40
CA MET A 300 -16.18 24.23 18.80
C MET A 300 -17.13 25.20 18.07
N SER A 301 -17.99 24.70 17.16
CA SER A 301 -18.85 25.53 16.30
C SER A 301 -18.09 26.55 15.43
N TRP A 302 -16.83 26.26 15.10
CA TRP A 302 -15.94 27.10 14.28
C TRP A 302 -15.89 26.66 12.80
N LEU A 303 -16.40 25.47 12.49
CA LEU A 303 -16.29 24.91 11.14
C LEU A 303 -17.07 25.71 10.09
N GLU A 304 -18.21 26.30 10.45
CA GLU A 304 -19.00 27.17 9.55
C GLU A 304 -18.24 28.42 9.09
N THR A 305 -17.40 28.99 9.95
CA THR A 305 -16.53 30.12 9.59
C THR A 305 -15.30 29.64 8.79
N ASN A 306 -14.90 28.38 8.96
CA ASN A 306 -13.67 27.80 8.41
C ASN A 306 -13.94 26.66 7.42
N LYS A 307 -14.90 26.86 6.51
CA LYS A 307 -15.39 25.83 5.56
C LYS A 307 -14.29 25.20 4.71
N TRP A 308 -13.23 25.95 4.42
CA TRP A 308 -12.05 25.48 3.68
C TRP A 308 -11.36 24.29 4.34
N LEU A 309 -11.44 24.16 5.66
CA LEU A 309 -10.89 23.01 6.39
C LEU A 309 -11.58 21.71 5.94
N TYR A 310 -12.91 21.73 5.84
CA TYR A 310 -13.66 20.57 5.36
C TYR A 310 -13.41 20.29 3.88
N VAL A 311 -13.38 21.32 3.04
CA VAL A 311 -13.07 21.16 1.60
C VAL A 311 -11.69 20.53 1.39
N PHE A 312 -10.70 20.93 2.19
CA PHE A 312 -9.38 20.34 2.17
C PHE A 312 -9.40 18.88 2.66
N HIS A 313 -10.06 18.59 3.79
CA HIS A 313 -10.23 17.22 4.27
C HIS A 313 -10.89 16.32 3.21
N PHE A 314 -11.97 16.80 2.58
CA PHE A 314 -12.67 16.06 1.54
C PHE A 314 -11.80 15.84 0.30
N THR A 315 -10.95 16.81 -0.05
CA THR A 315 -9.95 16.64 -1.13
C THR A 315 -8.97 15.51 -0.81
N VAL A 316 -8.41 15.49 0.40
CA VAL A 316 -7.47 14.45 0.84
C VAL A 316 -8.15 13.08 0.80
N LEU A 317 -9.40 13.00 1.26
CA LEU A 317 -10.21 11.78 1.27
C LEU A 317 -10.49 11.25 -0.15
N VAL A 318 -10.91 12.13 -1.07
CA VAL A 318 -11.15 11.76 -2.48
C VAL A 318 -9.88 11.25 -3.14
N GLN A 319 -8.76 11.94 -2.95
CA GLN A 319 -7.45 11.53 -3.47
C GLN A 319 -6.99 10.20 -2.87
N TRP A 320 -7.20 10.01 -1.56
CA TRP A 320 -6.89 8.76 -0.87
C TRP A 320 -7.66 7.59 -1.47
N ALA A 321 -8.99 7.73 -1.57
CA ALA A 321 -9.88 6.67 -2.03
C ALA A 321 -9.70 6.33 -3.52
N LEU A 322 -9.52 7.33 -4.39
CA LEU A 322 -9.52 7.10 -5.85
C LEU A 322 -8.13 6.89 -6.45
N ILE A 323 -7.06 7.36 -5.79
CA ILE A 323 -5.69 7.27 -6.33
C ILE A 323 -4.85 6.32 -5.48
N ILE A 324 -4.73 6.58 -4.18
CA ILE A 324 -3.74 5.90 -3.33
C ILE A 324 -4.16 4.48 -2.96
N VAL A 325 -5.44 4.28 -2.60
CA VAL A 325 -5.99 2.97 -2.25
C VAL A 325 -5.93 1.96 -3.41
N PRO A 326 -6.51 2.25 -4.59
CA PRO A 326 -6.55 1.29 -5.71
C PRO A 326 -5.20 1.06 -6.39
N PHE A 327 -4.39 2.11 -6.54
CA PHE A 327 -3.23 2.10 -7.44
C PHE A 327 -1.90 2.39 -6.76
N GLY A 328 -1.93 2.74 -5.47
CA GLY A 328 -0.76 3.08 -4.69
C GLY A 328 -0.31 1.96 -3.76
N LYS A 329 0.57 2.34 -2.83
CA LYS A 329 1.19 1.43 -1.87
C LYS A 329 0.19 0.77 -0.95
N TRP A 330 -0.98 1.35 -0.68
CA TRP A 330 -1.99 0.79 0.21
C TRP A 330 -2.35 -0.67 -0.17
N SER A 331 -2.46 -0.95 -1.47
CA SER A 331 -2.80 -2.28 -2.01
C SER A 331 -1.83 -3.41 -1.62
N HIS A 332 -0.61 -3.09 -1.16
CA HIS A 332 0.33 -4.10 -0.62
C HIS A 332 -0.26 -4.89 0.55
N PHE A 333 -1.15 -4.26 1.33
CA PHE A 333 -1.87 -4.89 2.45
C PHE A 333 -2.70 -6.08 1.96
N LEU A 334 -3.35 -5.96 0.80
CA LEU A 334 -4.13 -7.04 0.21
C LEU A 334 -3.22 -8.08 -0.44
N TYR A 335 -2.36 -7.66 -1.37
CA TYR A 335 -1.54 -8.60 -2.14
C TYR A 335 -0.60 -9.43 -1.26
N ARG A 336 -0.03 -8.86 -0.19
CA ARG A 336 0.78 -9.65 0.75
C ARG A 336 -0.05 -10.71 1.46
N SER A 337 -1.20 -10.34 2.01
CA SER A 337 -2.07 -11.27 2.74
C SER A 337 -2.54 -12.42 1.83
N PHE A 338 -2.95 -12.10 0.61
CA PHE A 338 -3.31 -13.11 -0.39
C PHE A 338 -2.11 -13.94 -0.84
N ALA A 339 -0.90 -13.37 -0.93
CA ALA A 339 0.30 -14.16 -1.23
C ALA A 339 0.61 -15.19 -0.13
N MET A 340 0.45 -14.82 1.14
CA MET A 340 0.64 -15.75 2.25
C MET A 340 -0.37 -16.88 2.23
N TYR A 341 -1.64 -16.55 1.93
CA TYR A 341 -2.69 -17.53 1.72
C TYR A 341 -2.42 -18.45 0.52
N PHE A 342 -2.11 -17.90 -0.65
CA PHE A 342 -1.81 -18.65 -1.87
C PHE A 342 -0.58 -19.54 -1.73
N GLY A 343 0.42 -19.13 -0.92
CA GLY A 343 1.58 -19.96 -0.64
C GLY A 343 1.27 -21.21 0.19
N LYS A 344 0.06 -21.31 0.78
CA LYS A 344 -0.42 -22.50 1.48
C LYS A 344 -1.30 -23.39 0.63
N LEU A 345 -1.82 -22.89 -0.50
CA LEU A 345 -2.57 -23.66 -1.49
C LEU A 345 -1.66 -24.58 -2.28
#